data_AF-A0A2J8AGJ5-F1
#
_entry.id   AF-A0A2J8AGJ5-F1
#
_cell.length_a   1.000
_cell.length_b   1.000
_cell.length_c   1.000
_cell.angle_alpha   90.00
_cell.angle_beta   90.00
_cell.angle_gamma   90.00
#
_symmetry.space_group_name_H-M   'P 1'
#
loop_
_entity.id
_entity.type
_entity.pdbx_description
1 polymer ?
#
loop_
_entity_poly.entity_id
_entity_poly.type
_entity_poly.pdbx_seq_one_letter_code
_entity_poly.pdbx_strand_id
1 'polypeptide(L)'
;MSDSSPDYVDSCGTCYEVRCNPSTFADNYGEALDRKGACIDPSASLVFRTTDTCPCNYPGNSYSNKRWCCGDMPHFDLSVWGFERLANTKWGVIGIQYRRVPCTYQPDHQASTIQNPTPGENPPSWDTPKLRDWEDAAGASSSVTAAYTNGGMQAGWKDASYNVQSGNVMASISGGGQALCRNIDAKGAIVLQAWNGAFANHIGVEVWVYMSTKSNIDPGTVIVIGGDVGECADVDLRFIKPTGLKPSCTSCSDYWWRFEVYFSAFLGYGPATIINNAKFFNGCGGNSVQQLNYIEVRNYDLQKQETCIDHVRLV
;
A
#
# COMPACT_ATOMS: atom_id res chain seq x y z
N MET A 1 15.78 1.04 1.96
CA MET A 1 15.34 1.78 0.75
C MET A 1 15.89 3.20 0.81
N SER A 2 16.18 3.84 -0.32
CA SER A 2 16.57 5.27 -0.35
C SER A 2 15.54 6.19 0.31
N ASP A 3 15.96 7.15 1.14
CA ASP A 3 15.10 8.19 1.72
C ASP A 3 14.61 9.22 0.68
N SER A 4 15.27 9.29 -0.47
CA SER A 4 14.86 10.07 -1.64
C SER A 4 13.79 9.38 -2.50
N SER A 5 13.48 8.11 -2.22
CA SER A 5 12.53 7.34 -3.02
C SER A 5 11.10 7.87 -2.82
N PRO A 6 10.28 8.01 -3.88
CA PRO A 6 8.85 8.30 -3.73
C PRO A 6 8.12 7.26 -2.87
N ASP A 7 8.68 6.05 -2.80
CA ASP A 7 8.16 4.92 -2.05
C ASP A 7 8.62 4.91 -0.58
N TYR A 8 9.47 5.85 -0.15
CA TYR A 8 10.12 5.82 1.17
C TYR A 8 9.16 6.02 2.34
N VAL A 9 8.23 6.97 2.20
CA VAL A 9 7.20 7.23 3.22
C VAL A 9 6.38 5.96 3.40
N ASP A 10 6.28 5.50 4.64
CA ASP A 10 5.59 4.27 5.03
C ASP A 10 6.15 2.98 4.39
N SER A 11 7.44 3.01 4.02
CA SER A 11 8.12 1.84 3.48
C SER A 11 8.49 0.80 4.54
N CYS A 12 8.58 1.18 5.82
CA CYS A 12 8.94 0.27 6.90
C CYS A 12 8.04 -0.97 6.90
N GLY A 13 8.66 -2.14 6.78
CA GLY A 13 7.98 -3.42 6.80
C GLY A 13 7.33 -3.84 5.47
N THR A 14 7.30 -2.96 4.46
CA THR A 14 6.78 -3.30 3.13
C THR A 14 7.68 -4.31 2.41
N CYS A 15 7.08 -5.17 1.58
CA CYS A 15 7.81 -6.19 0.83
C CYS A 15 7.76 -5.96 -0.68
N TYR A 16 8.84 -6.34 -1.34
CA TYR A 16 9.04 -6.17 -2.77
C TYR A 16 9.59 -7.46 -3.37
N GLU A 17 8.99 -7.88 -4.48
CA GLU A 17 9.60 -8.86 -5.36
C GLU A 17 10.60 -8.12 -6.24
N VAL A 18 11.84 -8.61 -6.26
CA VAL A 18 12.93 -8.04 -7.04
C VAL A 18 13.62 -9.12 -7.85
N ARG A 19 13.96 -8.80 -9.10
CA ARG A 19 14.81 -9.61 -9.98
C ARG A 19 15.94 -8.78 -10.56
N CYS A 20 17.03 -9.46 -10.89
CA CYS A 20 18.14 -8.82 -11.58
C CYS A 20 17.72 -8.43 -13.00
N ASN A 21 18.10 -7.23 -13.43
CA ASN A 21 17.84 -6.69 -14.75
C ASN A 21 19.17 -6.45 -15.49
N PRO A 22 19.49 -7.24 -16.52
CA PRO A 22 20.67 -7.03 -17.37
C PRO A 22 20.63 -5.67 -18.06
N SER A 23 21.30 -4.67 -17.49
CA SER A 23 21.23 -3.29 -17.99
C SER A 23 22.53 -2.52 -17.82
N THR A 24 22.59 -1.38 -18.49
CA THR A 24 23.58 -0.33 -18.26
C THR A 24 22.82 0.85 -17.66
N PHE A 25 23.32 1.43 -16.58
CA PHE A 25 22.70 2.58 -15.90
C PHE A 25 23.77 3.56 -15.43
N ALA A 26 23.39 4.82 -15.27
CA ALA A 26 24.25 5.84 -14.69
C ALA A 26 24.01 5.95 -13.19
N ASP A 27 25.04 6.34 -12.44
CA ASP A 27 24.89 6.75 -11.05
C ASP A 27 24.62 8.25 -10.92
N ASN A 28 24.42 8.72 -9.67
CA ASN A 28 24.18 10.13 -9.38
C ASN A 28 25.40 11.04 -9.65
N TYR A 29 26.55 10.50 -10.04
CA TYR A 29 27.75 11.23 -10.45
C TYR A 29 27.97 11.22 -11.97
N GLY A 30 27.08 10.58 -12.73
CA GLY A 30 27.14 10.49 -14.18
C GLY A 30 28.05 9.38 -14.72
N GLU A 31 28.56 8.49 -13.86
CA GLU A 31 29.32 7.33 -14.33
C GLU A 31 28.37 6.26 -14.88
N ALA A 32 28.54 5.89 -16.16
CA ALA A 32 27.79 4.80 -16.77
C ALA A 32 28.40 3.44 -16.41
N LEU A 33 27.61 2.57 -15.80
CA LEU A 33 28.00 1.23 -15.35
C LEU A 33 27.34 0.16 -16.21
N ASP A 34 28.15 -0.62 -16.94
CA ASP A 34 27.65 -1.81 -17.64
C ASP A 34 27.51 -2.98 -16.67
N ARG A 35 26.27 -3.49 -16.52
CA ARG A 35 25.90 -4.63 -15.67
C ARG A 35 25.10 -5.68 -16.44
N LYS A 36 25.14 -5.68 -17.78
CA LYS A 36 24.45 -6.67 -18.60
C LYS A 36 24.84 -8.12 -18.29
N GLY A 37 26.09 -8.35 -17.88
CA GLY A 37 26.61 -9.67 -17.50
C GLY A 37 26.58 -9.97 -16.00
N ALA A 38 25.90 -9.15 -15.19
CA ALA A 38 25.99 -9.26 -13.74
C ALA A 38 25.05 -10.29 -13.12
N CYS A 39 23.90 -10.52 -13.76
CA CYS A 39 22.84 -11.38 -13.23
C CYS A 39 23.23 -12.85 -13.25
N ILE A 40 22.95 -13.56 -12.15
CA ILE A 40 23.05 -15.03 -12.09
C ILE A 40 21.93 -15.65 -12.92
N ASP A 41 20.69 -15.24 -12.67
CA ASP A 41 19.50 -15.63 -13.42
C ASP A 41 18.54 -14.43 -13.51
N PRO A 42 18.41 -13.78 -14.69
CA PRO A 42 17.50 -12.65 -14.88
C PRO A 42 16.01 -12.99 -14.74
N SER A 43 15.65 -14.28 -14.83
CA SER A 43 14.27 -14.74 -14.76
C SER A 43 13.83 -15.07 -13.34
N ALA A 44 14.78 -15.23 -12.41
CA ALA A 44 14.51 -15.56 -11.02
C ALA A 44 14.39 -14.29 -10.15
N SER A 45 13.53 -14.33 -9.13
CA SER A 45 13.29 -13.21 -8.22
C SER A 45 13.32 -13.66 -6.75
N LEU A 46 13.43 -12.69 -5.85
CA LEU A 46 13.28 -12.90 -4.42
C LEU A 46 12.41 -11.81 -3.81
N VAL A 47 11.83 -12.11 -2.65
CA VAL A 47 11.10 -11.11 -1.86
C VAL A 47 12.02 -10.61 -0.75
N PHE A 48 12.17 -9.29 -0.64
CA PHE A 48 12.79 -8.66 0.52
C PHE A 48 11.79 -7.77 1.24
N ARG A 49 12.08 -7.50 2.51
CA ARG A 49 11.34 -6.58 3.37
C ARG A 49 12.19 -5.34 3.62
N THR A 50 11.59 -4.16 3.53
CA THR A 50 12.26 -2.92 3.90
C THR A 50 12.34 -2.85 5.42
N THR A 51 13.54 -3.01 5.97
CA THR A 51 13.80 -2.95 7.41
C THR A 51 14.67 -1.77 7.82
N ASP A 52 15.25 -1.08 6.85
CA ASP A 52 16.20 0.01 7.07
C ASP A 52 16.15 1.06 5.95
N THR A 53 16.72 2.21 6.26
CA THR A 53 16.82 3.37 5.38
C THR A 53 18.23 3.46 4.80
N CYS A 54 18.35 3.78 3.51
CA CYS A 54 19.58 4.31 2.94
C CYS A 54 19.44 5.83 2.85
N PRO A 55 19.97 6.60 3.83
CA PRO A 55 19.76 8.03 3.82
C PRO A 55 20.69 8.71 2.83
N CYS A 56 20.19 9.71 2.10
CA CYS A 56 20.98 10.55 1.22
C CYS A 56 22.14 11.21 1.98
N ASN A 57 21.88 11.72 3.18
CA ASN A 57 22.90 12.30 4.05
C ASN A 57 23.29 11.32 5.16
N TYR A 58 24.34 10.54 4.93
CA TYR A 58 24.95 9.65 5.92
C TYR A 58 26.40 10.05 6.22
N PRO A 59 26.70 10.66 7.38
CA PRO A 59 28.05 11.18 7.66
C PRO A 59 29.17 10.14 7.57
N GLY A 60 28.90 8.90 7.96
CA GLY A 60 29.90 7.81 7.95
C GLY A 60 30.23 7.25 6.57
N ASN A 61 29.41 7.51 5.54
CA ASN A 61 29.63 7.02 4.17
C ASN A 61 29.04 7.98 3.11
N SER A 62 29.24 9.28 3.33
CA SER A 62 28.55 10.33 2.57
C SER A 62 28.79 10.28 1.07
N TYR A 63 29.99 9.86 0.63
CA TYR A 63 30.31 9.72 -0.79
C TYR A 63 29.50 8.60 -1.47
N SER A 64 29.36 7.44 -0.82
CA SER A 64 28.58 6.31 -1.36
C SER A 64 27.08 6.59 -1.30
N ASN A 65 26.58 7.07 -0.16
CA ASN A 65 25.17 7.40 0.00
C ASN A 65 24.72 8.50 -0.95
N LYS A 66 25.57 9.49 -1.22
CA LYS A 66 25.27 10.48 -2.25
C LYS A 66 25.25 9.90 -3.66
N ARG A 67 26.10 8.91 -3.95
CA ARG A 67 26.15 8.23 -5.26
C ARG A 67 24.88 7.41 -5.53
N TRP A 68 24.34 6.75 -4.51
CA TRP A 68 23.28 5.74 -4.69
C TRP A 68 21.91 6.13 -4.11
N CYS A 69 21.88 6.88 -3.01
CA CYS A 69 20.68 7.17 -2.22
C CYS A 69 20.26 8.65 -2.25
N CYS A 70 21.00 9.52 -2.93
CA CYS A 70 20.55 10.90 -3.20
C CYS A 70 20.03 11.11 -4.64
N GLY A 71 20.06 10.06 -5.47
CA GLY A 71 19.94 10.16 -6.92
C GLY A 71 18.52 10.12 -7.49
N ASP A 72 18.51 10.23 -8.81
CA ASP A 72 17.44 10.34 -9.80
C ASP A 72 16.76 9.02 -10.21
N MET A 73 17.25 7.88 -9.70
CA MET A 73 16.64 6.57 -9.90
C MET A 73 16.32 5.87 -8.56
N PRO A 74 15.22 5.08 -8.49
CA PRO A 74 14.93 4.29 -7.29
C PRO A 74 16.08 3.34 -6.93
N HIS A 75 16.45 3.32 -5.65
CA HIS A 75 17.55 2.51 -5.13
C HIS A 75 17.13 1.70 -3.89
N PHE A 76 17.54 0.42 -3.90
CA PHE A 76 17.46 -0.49 -2.76
C PHE A 76 18.86 -0.94 -2.36
N ASP A 77 19.22 -0.64 -1.12
CA ASP A 77 20.37 -1.24 -0.47
C ASP A 77 19.95 -2.59 0.11
N LEU A 78 20.23 -3.67 -0.63
CA LEU A 78 19.87 -5.03 -0.26
C LEU A 78 20.88 -5.56 0.75
N SER A 79 20.43 -6.39 1.70
CA SER A 79 21.37 -7.18 2.50
C SER A 79 22.27 -8.01 1.59
N VAL A 80 23.50 -8.28 2.03
CA VAL A 80 24.46 -9.08 1.26
C VAL A 80 23.85 -10.43 0.89
N TRP A 81 23.13 -11.05 1.82
CA TRP A 81 22.40 -12.30 1.58
C TRP A 81 21.37 -12.22 0.46
N GLY A 82 20.63 -11.11 0.34
CA GLY A 82 19.68 -10.90 -0.75
C GLY A 82 20.40 -10.62 -2.08
N PHE A 83 21.42 -9.76 -2.05
CA PHE A 83 22.18 -9.37 -3.24
C PHE A 83 22.86 -10.58 -3.91
N GLU A 84 23.50 -11.44 -3.10
CA GLU A 84 24.26 -12.59 -3.61
C GLU A 84 23.40 -13.60 -4.37
N ARG A 85 22.09 -13.64 -4.11
CA ARG A 85 21.12 -14.48 -4.84
C ARG A 85 20.80 -13.94 -6.23
N LEU A 86 21.02 -12.65 -6.47
CA LEU A 86 20.77 -11.97 -7.75
C LEU A 86 22.05 -11.83 -8.59
N ALA A 87 23.18 -11.53 -7.95
CA ALA A 87 24.46 -11.29 -8.62
C ALA A 87 25.65 -11.55 -7.70
N ASN A 88 26.84 -11.72 -8.29
CA ASN A 88 28.08 -11.78 -7.51
C ASN A 88 28.40 -10.41 -6.87
N THR A 89 28.73 -10.40 -5.58
CA THR A 89 29.05 -9.18 -4.80
C THR A 89 30.18 -8.33 -5.39
N LYS A 90 31.07 -8.90 -6.21
CA LYS A 90 32.12 -8.14 -6.92
C LYS A 90 31.58 -6.99 -7.78
N TRP A 91 30.32 -7.06 -8.20
CA TRP A 91 29.69 -6.02 -9.03
C TRP A 91 29.33 -4.77 -8.23
N GLY A 92 29.13 -4.90 -6.92
CA GLY A 92 28.75 -3.85 -5.96
C GLY A 92 27.33 -3.29 -6.14
N VAL A 93 26.92 -3.06 -7.39
CA VAL A 93 25.62 -2.53 -7.80
C VAL A 93 25.19 -3.22 -9.09
N ILE A 94 23.89 -3.48 -9.23
CA ILE A 94 23.28 -4.11 -10.39
C ILE A 94 21.98 -3.40 -10.79
N GLY A 95 21.57 -3.60 -12.03
CA GLY A 95 20.24 -3.22 -12.46
C GLY A 95 19.22 -4.19 -11.87
N ILE A 96 18.05 -3.68 -11.49
CA ILE A 96 16.94 -4.49 -10.99
C ILE A 96 15.62 -4.09 -11.63
N GLN A 97 14.66 -5.00 -11.58
CA GLN A 97 13.23 -4.72 -11.72
C GLN A 97 12.55 -5.13 -10.44
N TYR A 98 11.59 -4.35 -9.97
CA TYR A 98 10.90 -4.61 -8.72
C TYR A 98 9.43 -4.23 -8.78
N ARG A 99 8.64 -4.86 -7.91
CA ARG A 99 7.25 -4.48 -7.63
C ARG A 99 6.91 -4.77 -6.17
N ARG A 100 5.99 -4.02 -5.59
CA ARG A 100 5.48 -4.28 -4.24
C ARG A 100 4.64 -5.56 -4.24
N VAL A 101 4.80 -6.40 -3.22
CA VAL A 101 4.06 -7.66 -3.04
C VAL A 101 3.73 -7.88 -1.55
N PRO A 102 2.74 -8.73 -1.21
CA PRO A 102 2.59 -9.23 0.16
C PRO A 102 3.89 -9.90 0.63
N CYS A 103 4.25 -9.77 1.90
CA CYS A 103 5.44 -10.42 2.44
C CYS A 103 5.40 -11.96 2.38
N THR A 104 4.19 -12.51 2.26
CA THR A 104 3.92 -13.94 2.09
C THR A 104 4.02 -14.42 0.65
N TYR A 105 4.17 -13.51 -0.33
CA TYR A 105 4.28 -13.85 -1.74
C TYR A 105 5.50 -14.74 -2.00
N GLN A 106 5.31 -15.77 -2.81
CA GLN A 106 6.38 -16.66 -3.27
C GLN A 106 6.55 -16.46 -4.78
N PRO A 107 7.77 -16.12 -5.25
CA PRO A 107 8.06 -16.10 -6.67
C PRO A 107 7.78 -17.42 -7.38
N ASP A 108 7.18 -17.35 -8.58
CA ASP A 108 7.04 -18.52 -9.45
C ASP A 108 8.41 -19.12 -9.82
N HIS A 109 9.41 -18.26 -10.00
CA HIS A 109 10.81 -18.65 -10.19
C HIS A 109 11.69 -18.00 -9.11
N GLN A 110 11.89 -18.71 -8.00
CA GLN A 110 12.63 -18.19 -6.86
C GLN A 110 14.15 -18.23 -7.11
N ALA A 111 14.84 -17.14 -6.78
CA ALA A 111 16.28 -17.05 -6.82
C ALA A 111 16.92 -18.11 -5.90
N SER A 112 17.84 -18.87 -6.47
CA SER A 112 18.48 -20.00 -5.78
C SER A 112 19.23 -19.56 -4.52
N THR A 113 19.42 -20.48 -3.58
CA THR A 113 20.32 -20.27 -2.44
C THR A 113 21.77 -20.28 -2.91
N ILE A 114 22.63 -19.48 -2.28
CA ILE A 114 24.06 -19.42 -2.60
C ILE A 114 24.81 -20.48 -1.81
N GLN A 115 25.66 -21.26 -2.51
CA GLN A 115 26.38 -22.39 -1.93
C GLN A 115 27.41 -21.96 -0.88
N ASN A 116 28.03 -20.78 -1.07
CA ASN A 116 29.01 -20.20 -0.17
C ASN A 116 28.66 -18.73 0.11
N PRO A 117 27.63 -18.45 0.96
CA PRO A 117 27.23 -17.08 1.26
C PRO A 117 28.32 -16.36 2.06
N THR A 118 28.36 -15.03 1.96
CA THR A 118 29.28 -14.22 2.77
C THR A 118 29.09 -14.51 4.28
N PRO A 119 30.17 -14.85 5.03
CA PRO A 119 30.06 -15.21 6.44
C PRO A 119 29.49 -14.08 7.31
N GLY A 120 28.61 -14.43 8.25
CA GLY A 120 28.02 -13.47 9.20
C GLY A 120 26.80 -12.70 8.69
N GLU A 121 26.51 -12.79 7.39
CA GLU A 121 25.40 -12.07 6.73
C GLU A 121 24.13 -12.92 6.62
N ASN A 122 24.07 -14.08 7.27
CA ASN A 122 22.87 -14.90 7.29
C ASN A 122 21.77 -14.23 8.13
N PRO A 123 20.49 -14.34 7.74
CA PRO A 123 19.41 -14.02 8.65
C PRO A 123 19.58 -14.84 9.95
N PRO A 124 19.40 -14.24 11.14
CA PRO A 124 19.72 -14.91 12.39
C PRO A 124 18.90 -16.21 12.53
N SER A 125 19.57 -17.33 12.86
CA SER A 125 18.94 -18.66 12.90
C SER A 125 17.87 -18.83 13.99
N TRP A 126 17.83 -17.91 14.95
CA TRP A 126 16.88 -17.85 16.07
C TRP A 126 15.78 -16.81 15.87
N ASP A 127 15.93 -15.96 14.85
CA ASP A 127 14.91 -15.00 14.51
C ASP A 127 13.90 -15.76 13.65
N THR A 128 12.97 -16.46 14.31
CA THR A 128 11.65 -16.64 13.71
C THR A 128 11.26 -15.26 13.23
N PRO A 129 11.03 -15.02 11.91
CA PRO A 129 10.69 -13.70 11.43
C PRO A 129 9.61 -13.20 12.36
N LYS A 130 9.96 -12.23 13.23
CA LYS A 130 8.93 -11.65 14.07
C LYS A 130 8.07 -10.95 13.04
N LEU A 131 6.95 -11.62 12.83
CA LEU A 131 5.79 -11.23 12.08
C LEU A 131 5.23 -10.03 12.84
N ARG A 132 6.00 -8.95 12.80
CA ARG A 132 5.77 -7.71 13.51
C ARG A 132 5.47 -6.69 12.44
N ASP A 133 4.16 -6.59 12.24
CA ASP A 133 3.39 -5.39 11.92
C ASP A 133 3.53 -4.84 10.50
N TRP A 134 3.61 -5.74 9.51
CA TRP A 134 3.08 -5.45 8.16
C TRP A 134 2.64 -6.73 7.41
N GLU A 135 2.46 -7.87 8.10
CA GLU A 135 1.52 -8.83 7.50
C GLU A 135 0.18 -8.10 7.50
N ASP A 136 -0.37 -7.89 6.32
CA ASP A 136 -1.80 -7.94 6.15
C ASP A 136 -2.55 -7.26 7.30
N ALA A 137 -2.70 -5.93 7.30
CA ALA A 137 -3.79 -5.32 8.08
C ALA A 137 -5.16 -5.92 7.70
N ALA A 138 -5.22 -6.70 6.61
CA ALA A 138 -6.30 -7.62 6.27
C ALA A 138 -6.43 -8.86 7.21
N GLY A 139 -5.48 -9.14 8.11
CA GLY A 139 -5.44 -10.35 8.96
C GLY A 139 -4.76 -10.24 10.33
N ALA A 140 -3.95 -9.21 10.64
CA ALA A 140 -3.21 -9.09 11.90
C ALA A 140 -3.67 -7.98 12.86
N SER A 141 -4.73 -7.23 12.54
CA SER A 141 -5.42 -6.42 13.55
C SER A 141 -6.27 -7.34 14.42
N SER A 142 -6.02 -7.33 15.73
CA SER A 142 -6.80 -8.08 16.72
C SER A 142 -8.28 -7.66 16.79
N SER A 143 -8.70 -6.66 16.01
CA SER A 143 -10.10 -6.36 15.74
C SER A 143 -10.26 -5.76 14.33
N VAL A 144 -10.38 -6.60 13.31
CA VAL A 144 -10.88 -6.14 12.00
C VAL A 144 -12.41 -6.09 12.08
N THR A 145 -12.99 -4.91 11.85
CA THR A 145 -14.45 -4.75 11.78
C THR A 145 -14.85 -4.49 10.33
N ALA A 146 -15.41 -5.51 9.68
CA ALA A 146 -15.89 -5.38 8.32
C ALA A 146 -17.21 -4.60 8.27
N ALA A 147 -17.30 -3.62 7.38
CA ALA A 147 -18.52 -2.87 7.05
C ALA A 147 -19.23 -3.50 5.85
N TYR A 148 -18.46 -3.85 4.81
CA TYR A 148 -18.96 -4.47 3.59
C TYR A 148 -17.95 -5.46 3.04
N THR A 149 -18.33 -6.72 2.87
CA THR A 149 -17.46 -7.77 2.30
C THR A 149 -18.30 -8.96 1.82
N ASN A 150 -17.75 -9.82 0.95
CA ASN A 150 -18.45 -10.96 0.34
C ASN A 150 -19.80 -10.57 -0.28
N GLY A 151 -19.85 -9.37 -0.85
CA GLY A 151 -21.02 -8.76 -1.47
C GLY A 151 -22.21 -8.48 -0.56
N GLY A 152 -21.98 -8.27 0.74
CA GLY A 152 -23.02 -7.93 1.70
C GLY A 152 -22.57 -6.93 2.75
N MET A 153 -23.52 -6.09 3.18
CA MET A 153 -23.40 -5.24 4.36
C MET A 153 -23.29 -6.13 5.60
N GLN A 154 -22.34 -5.82 6.48
CA GLN A 154 -22.10 -6.61 7.69
C GLN A 154 -23.00 -6.17 8.85
N ALA A 155 -23.08 -7.01 9.89
CA ALA A 155 -23.95 -6.76 11.04
C ALA A 155 -23.62 -5.41 11.72
N GLY A 156 -24.67 -4.62 11.99
CA GLY A 156 -24.54 -3.30 12.61
C GLY A 156 -24.18 -2.16 11.65
N TRP A 157 -23.91 -2.48 10.38
CA TRP A 157 -23.72 -1.49 9.31
C TRP A 157 -24.96 -1.38 8.43
N LYS A 158 -25.17 -0.21 7.84
CA LYS A 158 -26.24 0.05 6.86
C LYS A 158 -25.77 1.00 5.77
N ASP A 159 -26.40 0.89 4.61
CA ASP A 159 -26.21 1.81 3.49
C ASP A 159 -26.97 3.10 3.79
N ALA A 160 -26.24 4.21 3.93
CA ALA A 160 -26.78 5.56 4.13
C ALA A 160 -26.41 6.48 2.95
N SER A 161 -26.08 5.90 1.79
CA SER A 161 -25.65 6.62 0.60
C SER A 161 -26.69 7.66 0.16
N TYR A 162 -26.23 8.77 -0.39
CA TYR A 162 -27.08 9.89 -0.80
C TYR A 162 -26.60 10.49 -2.13
N ASN A 163 -27.52 11.08 -2.89
CA ASN A 163 -27.28 11.56 -4.26
C ASN A 163 -26.60 10.49 -5.14
N VAL A 164 -27.13 9.27 -5.05
CA VAL A 164 -26.66 8.11 -5.80
C VAL A 164 -27.80 7.44 -6.55
N GLN A 165 -27.46 6.79 -7.65
CA GLN A 165 -28.29 5.84 -8.37
C GLN A 165 -27.62 4.46 -8.34
N SER A 166 -28.38 3.40 -8.65
CA SER A 166 -27.80 2.06 -8.79
C SER A 166 -26.69 2.07 -9.86
N GLY A 167 -25.55 1.49 -9.54
CA GLY A 167 -24.42 1.30 -10.46
C GLY A 167 -24.52 -0.02 -11.21
N ASN A 168 -23.52 -0.27 -12.06
CA ASN A 168 -23.35 -1.54 -12.75
C ASN A 168 -23.16 -2.70 -11.76
N VAL A 169 -23.61 -3.88 -12.17
CA VAL A 169 -23.38 -5.11 -11.42
C VAL A 169 -21.94 -5.55 -11.61
N MET A 170 -21.19 -5.62 -10.52
CA MET A 170 -19.82 -6.13 -10.54
C MET A 170 -19.62 -7.18 -9.46
N ALA A 171 -18.80 -8.18 -9.77
CA ALA A 171 -18.47 -9.24 -8.82
C ALA A 171 -17.67 -8.68 -7.63
N SER A 172 -17.93 -9.23 -6.45
CA SER A 172 -17.11 -8.95 -5.27
C SER A 172 -15.66 -9.40 -5.49
N ILE A 173 -14.72 -8.66 -4.91
CA ILE A 173 -13.30 -8.95 -5.01
C ILE A 173 -12.91 -10.27 -4.32
N SER A 174 -13.59 -10.73 -3.27
CA SER A 174 -13.28 -12.03 -2.64
C SER A 174 -13.83 -13.24 -3.40
N GLY A 175 -14.70 -13.02 -4.39
CA GLY A 175 -15.53 -14.08 -4.96
C GLY A 175 -16.72 -14.40 -4.04
N GLY A 176 -17.92 -14.30 -4.60
CA GLY A 176 -19.19 -14.45 -3.85
C GLY A 176 -19.87 -13.10 -3.66
N GLY A 177 -21.06 -12.95 -4.25
CA GLY A 177 -21.84 -11.71 -4.20
C GLY A 177 -21.37 -10.62 -5.18
N GLN A 178 -21.85 -9.41 -4.95
CA GLN A 178 -21.62 -8.24 -5.80
C GLN A 178 -20.94 -7.13 -5.02
N ALA A 179 -20.08 -6.34 -5.64
CA ALA A 179 -19.56 -5.13 -5.02
C ALA A 179 -20.66 -4.06 -4.85
N LEU A 180 -20.44 -3.09 -3.95
CA LEU A 180 -21.34 -1.97 -3.76
C LEU A 180 -21.07 -0.91 -4.82
N CYS A 181 -21.82 -0.97 -5.92
CA CYS A 181 -21.71 -0.05 -7.04
C CYS A 181 -22.80 1.01 -7.05
N ARG A 182 -22.40 2.27 -7.24
CA ARG A 182 -23.30 3.42 -7.38
C ARG A 182 -22.83 4.37 -8.47
N ASN A 183 -23.80 4.95 -9.16
CA ASN A 183 -23.61 6.16 -9.96
C ASN A 183 -23.76 7.35 -9.03
N ILE A 184 -22.66 7.99 -8.65
CA ILE A 184 -22.62 9.07 -7.66
C ILE A 184 -22.70 10.42 -8.38
N ASP A 185 -23.76 11.19 -8.12
CA ASP A 185 -23.88 12.56 -8.62
C ASP A 185 -22.79 13.47 -7.98
N ALA A 186 -22.58 14.67 -8.54
CA ALA A 186 -21.64 15.62 -7.96
C ALA A 186 -22.00 15.91 -6.49
N LYS A 187 -21.02 15.81 -5.58
CA LYS A 187 -21.19 15.90 -4.12
C LYS A 187 -22.06 14.81 -3.49
N GLY A 188 -22.35 13.74 -4.21
CA GLY A 188 -22.94 12.53 -3.64
C GLY A 188 -21.89 11.60 -3.04
N ALA A 189 -22.35 10.53 -2.38
CA ALA A 189 -21.45 9.55 -1.81
C ALA A 189 -22.06 8.18 -1.56
N ILE A 190 -21.18 7.17 -1.55
CA ILE A 190 -21.46 5.88 -0.92
C ILE A 190 -21.14 6.01 0.57
N VAL A 191 -22.13 5.76 1.44
CA VAL A 191 -21.96 5.90 2.90
C VAL A 191 -22.27 4.59 3.59
N LEU A 192 -21.31 4.08 4.35
CA LEU A 192 -21.49 2.95 5.26
C LEU A 192 -21.61 3.48 6.69
N GLN A 193 -22.83 3.45 7.24
CA GLN A 193 -23.11 3.95 8.58
C GLN A 193 -23.11 2.79 9.59
N ALA A 194 -22.45 2.98 10.73
CA ALA A 194 -22.32 2.07 11.86
C ALA A 194 -22.94 2.67 13.13
N TRP A 195 -22.72 2.00 14.27
CA TRP A 195 -23.04 2.51 15.60
C TRP A 195 -21.91 3.40 16.16
N ASN A 196 -22.25 4.25 17.13
CA ASN A 196 -21.26 5.06 17.86
C ASN A 196 -20.26 4.14 18.58
N GLY A 197 -18.97 4.32 18.28
CA GLY A 197 -17.88 3.53 18.85
C GLY A 197 -17.36 2.44 17.94
N ALA A 198 -17.91 2.27 16.73
CA ALA A 198 -17.38 1.32 15.74
C ALA A 198 -15.89 1.55 15.43
N PHE A 199 -15.43 2.80 15.46
CA PHE A 199 -14.05 3.21 15.16
C PHE A 199 -13.08 3.02 16.34
N ALA A 200 -13.56 2.72 17.54
CA ALA A 200 -12.70 2.54 18.70
C ALA A 200 -11.77 1.32 18.50
N ASN A 201 -10.52 1.45 18.93
CA ASN A 201 -9.45 0.44 18.82
C ASN A 201 -8.96 0.11 17.40
N HIS A 202 -9.38 0.88 16.40
CA HIS A 202 -8.86 0.80 15.03
C HIS A 202 -7.89 1.96 14.77
N ILE A 203 -7.06 1.80 13.75
CA ILE A 203 -6.06 2.78 13.32
C ILE A 203 -6.33 3.31 11.92
N GLY A 204 -7.22 2.68 11.13
CA GLY A 204 -7.51 3.12 9.78
C GLY A 204 -8.74 2.48 9.13
N VAL A 205 -8.94 2.85 7.87
CA VAL A 205 -9.93 2.29 6.97
C VAL A 205 -9.22 1.57 5.84
N GLU A 206 -9.51 0.28 5.65
CA GLU A 206 -9.22 -0.43 4.40
C GLU A 206 -10.44 -0.32 3.49
N VAL A 207 -10.21 -0.03 2.20
CA VAL A 207 -11.24 -0.11 1.17
C VAL A 207 -10.64 -0.54 -0.16
N TRP A 208 -11.36 -1.39 -0.87
CA TRP A 208 -11.10 -1.66 -2.26
C TRP A 208 -12.04 -0.83 -3.12
N VAL A 209 -11.47 -0.06 -4.03
CA VAL A 209 -12.21 0.78 -4.98
C VAL A 209 -11.92 0.27 -6.38
N TYR A 210 -12.97 0.02 -7.15
CA TYR A 210 -12.87 -0.21 -8.58
C TYR A 210 -13.18 1.08 -9.32
N MET A 211 -12.35 1.39 -10.31
CA MET A 211 -12.38 2.66 -11.03
C MET A 211 -12.44 2.45 -12.54
N SER A 212 -13.40 1.65 -13.01
CA SER A 212 -13.67 1.38 -14.42
C SER A 212 -12.41 0.96 -15.22
N THR A 213 -12.43 1.15 -16.54
CA THR A 213 -11.29 0.87 -17.44
C THR A 213 -10.18 1.92 -17.39
N LYS A 214 -10.26 2.90 -16.49
CA LYS A 214 -9.24 3.95 -16.40
C LYS A 214 -8.05 3.44 -15.62
N SER A 215 -6.85 3.72 -16.13
CA SER A 215 -5.59 3.32 -15.48
C SER A 215 -5.23 4.19 -14.26
N ASN A 216 -6.04 5.20 -13.94
CA ASN A 216 -5.81 6.18 -12.89
C ASN A 216 -7.09 6.43 -12.09
N ILE A 217 -6.93 6.83 -10.82
CA ILE A 217 -8.02 7.29 -9.97
C ILE A 217 -8.62 8.56 -10.56
N ASP A 218 -9.93 8.55 -10.80
CA ASP A 218 -10.67 9.71 -11.26
C ASP A 218 -10.53 10.89 -10.27
N PRO A 219 -10.31 12.11 -10.77
CA PRO A 219 -10.32 13.31 -9.95
C PRO A 219 -11.54 13.39 -9.04
N GLY A 220 -11.32 13.78 -7.78
CA GLY A 220 -12.43 14.04 -6.85
C GLY A 220 -12.96 12.82 -6.11
N THR A 221 -12.42 11.61 -6.29
CA THR A 221 -12.75 10.50 -5.38
C THR A 221 -12.01 10.67 -4.05
N VAL A 222 -12.75 10.91 -2.97
CA VAL A 222 -12.19 11.08 -1.63
C VAL A 222 -12.82 10.11 -0.63
N ILE A 223 -12.07 9.79 0.42
CA ILE A 223 -12.58 9.10 1.59
C ILE A 223 -12.76 10.10 2.72
N VAL A 224 -13.89 10.00 3.43
CA VAL A 224 -14.19 10.77 4.63
C VAL A 224 -14.64 9.81 5.72
N ILE A 225 -14.30 10.12 6.96
CA ILE A 225 -14.91 9.52 8.15
C ILE A 225 -15.56 10.62 8.97
N GLY A 226 -16.57 10.28 9.75
CA GLY A 226 -17.21 11.26 10.62
C GLY A 226 -18.23 10.66 11.57
N GLY A 227 -18.96 11.54 12.23
CA GLY A 227 -19.95 11.20 13.23
C GLY A 227 -21.07 12.24 13.31
N ASP A 228 -21.88 12.13 14.36
CA ASP A 228 -23.08 12.96 14.54
C ASP A 228 -22.78 14.46 14.71
N VAL A 229 -21.55 14.83 15.11
CA VAL A 229 -21.16 16.23 15.34
C VAL A 229 -20.64 16.89 14.05
N GLY A 230 -20.00 16.13 13.18
CA GLY A 230 -19.32 16.66 12.00
C GLY A 230 -18.49 15.63 11.26
N GLU A 231 -17.89 16.07 10.16
CA GLU A 231 -16.98 15.25 9.36
C GLU A 231 -15.52 15.62 9.62
N CYS A 232 -14.64 14.64 9.42
CA CYS A 232 -13.20 14.84 9.51
C CYS A 232 -12.63 15.40 8.21
N ALA A 233 -11.32 15.69 8.16
CA ALA A 233 -10.69 16.13 6.93
C ALA A 233 -10.80 15.06 5.85
N ASP A 234 -11.02 15.47 4.60
CA ASP A 234 -11.13 14.58 3.46
C ASP A 234 -9.76 14.06 3.01
N VAL A 235 -9.73 12.81 2.55
CA VAL A 235 -8.53 12.17 2.03
C VAL A 235 -8.74 11.86 0.55
N ASP A 236 -8.09 12.65 -0.31
CA ASP A 236 -8.13 12.44 -1.75
C ASP A 236 -7.24 11.26 -2.16
N LEU A 237 -7.87 10.23 -2.71
CA LEU A 237 -7.22 8.98 -3.04
C LEU A 237 -6.15 9.14 -4.13
N ARG A 238 -6.18 10.21 -4.93
CA ARG A 238 -5.10 10.49 -5.90
C ARG A 238 -3.75 10.74 -5.24
N PHE A 239 -3.75 11.22 -4.01
CA PHE A 239 -2.53 11.46 -3.24
C PHE A 239 -2.18 10.30 -2.31
N ILE A 240 -3.01 9.25 -2.28
CA ILE A 240 -2.75 8.04 -1.51
C ILE A 240 -2.25 6.95 -2.46
N LYS A 241 -1.07 6.43 -2.15
CA LYS A 241 -0.54 5.29 -2.90
C LYS A 241 -1.35 4.03 -2.57
N PRO A 242 -1.91 3.31 -3.57
CA PRO A 242 -2.61 2.06 -3.30
C PRO A 242 -1.66 1.03 -2.66
N THR A 243 -2.18 0.29 -1.69
CA THR A 243 -1.46 -0.77 -0.98
C THR A 243 -1.64 -2.14 -1.63
N GLY A 244 -2.47 -2.26 -2.66
CA GLY A 244 -2.71 -3.49 -3.41
C GLY A 244 -3.45 -3.23 -4.72
N LEU A 245 -3.28 -4.15 -5.68
CA LEU A 245 -3.96 -4.15 -6.97
C LEU A 245 -4.46 -5.57 -7.26
N LYS A 246 -5.68 -5.71 -7.81
CA LYS A 246 -6.21 -7.01 -8.26
C LYS A 246 -6.94 -6.85 -9.60
N PRO A 247 -6.59 -7.60 -10.65
CA PRO A 247 -7.33 -7.58 -11.92
C PRO A 247 -8.80 -7.96 -11.71
N SER A 248 -9.71 -7.31 -12.44
CA SER A 248 -11.15 -7.68 -12.42
C SER A 248 -11.39 -9.04 -13.11
N CYS A 249 -10.53 -9.38 -14.09
CA CYS A 249 -10.63 -10.56 -14.92
C CYS A 249 -9.23 -10.97 -15.43
N THR A 250 -9.10 -12.19 -15.95
CA THR A 250 -7.82 -12.76 -16.40
C THR A 250 -7.16 -12.01 -17.57
N SER A 251 -7.94 -11.25 -18.36
CA SER A 251 -7.48 -10.58 -19.58
C SER A 251 -7.89 -9.11 -19.68
N CYS A 252 -8.31 -8.49 -18.58
CA CYS A 252 -8.82 -7.13 -18.57
C CYS A 252 -7.75 -6.12 -18.14
N SER A 253 -7.89 -4.89 -18.60
CA SER A 253 -7.01 -3.77 -18.25
C SER A 253 -7.55 -2.92 -17.09
N ASP A 254 -8.56 -3.41 -16.37
CA ASP A 254 -9.17 -2.77 -15.21
C ASP A 254 -8.84 -3.52 -13.91
N TYR A 255 -8.68 -2.74 -12.84
CA TYR A 255 -8.15 -3.22 -11.56
C TYR A 255 -9.01 -2.73 -10.41
N TRP A 256 -9.09 -3.55 -9.38
CA TRP A 256 -9.41 -3.14 -8.02
C TRP A 256 -8.17 -2.58 -7.35
N TRP A 257 -8.32 -1.44 -6.71
CA TRP A 257 -7.25 -0.74 -6.00
C TRP A 257 -7.54 -0.81 -4.51
N ARG A 258 -6.62 -1.35 -3.72
CA ARG A 258 -6.71 -1.33 -2.27
C ARG A 258 -6.09 -0.06 -1.73
N PHE A 259 -6.83 0.65 -0.89
CA PHE A 259 -6.33 1.75 -0.10
C PHE A 259 -6.45 1.39 1.38
N GLU A 260 -5.43 1.79 2.13
CA GLU A 260 -5.43 1.74 3.59
C GLU A 260 -5.16 3.17 4.06
N VAL A 261 -6.17 3.81 4.62
CA VAL A 261 -6.12 5.20 5.04
C VAL A 261 -6.13 5.25 6.56
N TYR A 262 -5.00 5.61 7.16
CA TYR A 262 -4.88 5.73 8.60
C TYR A 262 -5.66 6.93 9.13
N PHE A 263 -6.17 6.80 10.36
CA PHE A 263 -6.97 7.83 11.03
C PHE A 263 -6.25 9.19 11.17
N SER A 264 -4.92 9.18 11.19
CA SER A 264 -4.11 10.39 11.17
C SER A 264 -4.29 11.25 9.91
N ALA A 265 -4.60 10.64 8.77
CA ALA A 265 -4.86 11.37 7.53
C ALA A 265 -6.10 12.27 7.64
N PHE A 266 -7.11 11.85 8.41
CA PHE A 266 -8.35 12.60 8.62
C PHE A 266 -8.23 13.73 9.66
N LEU A 267 -7.05 13.90 10.26
CA LEU A 267 -6.72 15.06 11.11
C LEU A 267 -6.22 16.27 10.29
N GLY A 268 -6.13 16.14 8.96
CA GLY A 268 -5.56 17.16 8.08
C GLY A 268 -4.03 17.13 8.00
N TYR A 269 -3.40 16.15 8.65
CA TYR A 269 -2.01 15.80 8.36
C TYR A 269 -1.99 14.93 7.10
N GLY A 270 -1.10 15.23 6.15
CA GLY A 270 -0.90 14.36 4.99
C GLY A 270 -0.53 12.93 5.43
N PRO A 271 -0.55 11.94 4.51
CA PRO A 271 -0.29 10.54 4.84
C PRO A 271 1.06 10.27 5.54
N ALA A 272 1.98 11.24 5.51
CA ALA A 272 3.32 11.16 6.08
C ALA A 272 3.41 11.05 7.63
N THR A 273 2.31 11.16 8.36
CA THR A 273 2.32 10.94 9.83
C THR A 273 1.40 9.78 10.18
N ILE A 274 1.93 8.56 10.28
CA ILE A 274 1.15 7.39 10.69
C ILE A 274 0.96 7.37 12.20
N ILE A 275 -0.30 7.26 12.64
CA ILE A 275 -0.64 6.77 13.98
C ILE A 275 -0.79 5.25 13.90
N ASN A 276 0.17 4.52 14.47
CA ASN A 276 0.20 3.05 14.49
C ASN A 276 -0.37 2.44 15.78
N ASN A 277 -1.02 3.26 16.62
CA ASN A 277 -1.65 2.83 17.85
C ASN A 277 -2.94 3.60 18.06
N ALA A 278 -4.07 2.88 18.09
CA ALA A 278 -5.40 3.45 18.17
C ALA A 278 -5.60 4.40 19.36
N LYS A 279 -4.82 4.24 20.44
CA LYS A 279 -4.88 5.11 21.62
C LYS A 279 -4.44 6.56 21.35
N PHE A 280 -3.72 6.82 20.26
CA PHE A 280 -3.28 8.17 19.92
C PHE A 280 -4.27 8.93 19.04
N PHE A 281 -5.31 8.26 18.54
CA PHE A 281 -6.37 8.91 17.77
C PHE A 281 -7.57 9.21 18.68
N ASN A 282 -7.77 10.49 18.98
CA ASN A 282 -8.82 10.95 19.90
C ASN A 282 -10.14 11.29 19.19
N GLY A 283 -10.19 11.22 17.86
CA GLY A 283 -11.31 11.65 17.03
C GLY A 283 -10.98 12.90 16.19
N CYS A 284 -11.97 13.36 15.42
CA CYS A 284 -11.83 14.46 14.46
C CYS A 284 -13.21 15.05 14.11
N GLY A 285 -13.24 16.22 13.46
CA GLY A 285 -14.50 16.86 13.08
C GLY A 285 -15.39 17.27 14.27
N GLY A 286 -14.80 17.48 15.45
CA GLY A 286 -15.54 17.71 16.70
C GLY A 286 -16.08 16.44 17.37
N ASN A 287 -15.91 15.27 16.74
CA ASN A 287 -16.26 13.98 17.31
C ASN A 287 -15.06 13.42 18.11
N SER A 288 -15.35 12.78 19.23
CA SER A 288 -14.45 11.77 19.81
C SER A 288 -14.43 10.51 18.94
N VAL A 289 -13.44 9.63 19.13
CA VAL A 289 -13.40 8.33 18.44
C VAL A 289 -14.66 7.49 18.70
N GLN A 290 -15.30 7.65 19.87
CA GLN A 290 -16.55 6.98 20.22
C GLN A 290 -17.77 7.55 19.47
N GLN A 291 -17.68 8.75 18.91
CA GLN A 291 -18.76 9.40 18.18
C GLN A 291 -18.64 9.22 16.66
N LEU A 292 -17.48 8.77 16.16
CA LEU A 292 -17.33 8.40 14.77
C LEU A 292 -18.17 7.16 14.46
N ASN A 293 -18.95 7.24 13.39
CA ASN A 293 -19.97 6.25 13.05
C ASN A 293 -20.24 6.09 11.55
N TYR A 294 -19.48 6.71 10.65
CA TYR A 294 -19.60 6.42 9.21
C TYR A 294 -18.28 6.50 8.46
N ILE A 295 -18.20 5.70 7.38
CA ILE A 295 -17.19 5.78 6.33
C ILE A 295 -17.90 6.23 5.06
N GLU A 296 -17.32 7.18 4.35
CA GLU A 296 -17.87 7.77 3.14
C GLU A 296 -16.86 7.75 1.99
N VAL A 297 -17.31 7.31 0.82
CA VAL A 297 -16.58 7.48 -0.45
C VAL A 297 -17.35 8.47 -1.30
N ARG A 298 -16.82 9.71 -1.35
CA ARG A 298 -17.50 10.89 -1.91
C ARG A 298 -16.97 11.23 -3.28
N ASN A 299 -17.87 11.66 -4.16
CA ASN A 299 -17.54 12.24 -5.45
C ASN A 299 -17.49 13.77 -5.34
N TYR A 300 -16.29 14.34 -5.29
CA TYR A 300 -16.05 15.78 -5.39
C TYR A 300 -15.81 16.27 -6.83
N ASP A 301 -15.88 15.40 -7.83
CA ASP A 301 -15.93 15.85 -9.22
C ASP A 301 -17.24 16.62 -9.47
N LEU A 302 -17.19 17.54 -10.43
CA LEU A 302 -18.37 18.23 -10.95
C LEU A 302 -19.23 17.32 -11.82
N GLN A 303 -18.68 16.21 -12.29
CA GLN A 303 -19.38 15.21 -13.09
C GLN A 303 -19.81 14.01 -12.26
N LYS A 304 -20.86 13.34 -12.75
CA LYS A 304 -21.29 12.04 -12.22
C LYS A 304 -20.17 11.01 -12.42
N GLN A 305 -19.92 10.20 -11.39
CA GLN A 305 -18.92 9.15 -11.42
C GLN A 305 -19.53 7.81 -11.01
N GLU A 306 -19.30 6.77 -11.80
CA GLU A 306 -19.56 5.40 -11.37
C GLU A 306 -18.42 4.96 -10.44
N THR A 307 -18.79 4.57 -9.22
CA THR A 307 -17.85 4.10 -8.21
C THR A 307 -18.35 2.81 -7.62
N CYS A 308 -17.44 1.86 -7.46
CA CYS A 308 -17.73 0.59 -6.82
C CYS A 308 -16.74 0.35 -5.70
N ILE A 309 -17.25 -0.01 -4.54
CA ILE A 309 -16.43 -0.32 -3.37
C ILE A 309 -16.70 -1.75 -2.90
N ASP A 310 -15.67 -2.36 -2.33
CA ASP A 310 -15.76 -3.65 -1.67
C ASP A 310 -14.73 -3.75 -0.55
N HIS A 311 -14.88 -4.74 0.33
CA HIS A 311 -13.95 -5.02 1.43
C HIS A 311 -13.63 -3.78 2.24
N VAL A 312 -14.70 -3.06 2.61
CA VAL A 312 -14.58 -1.87 3.45
C VAL A 312 -14.53 -2.33 4.89
N ARG A 313 -13.43 -2.01 5.57
CA ARG A 313 -13.12 -2.52 6.92
C ARG A 313 -12.44 -1.45 7.74
N LEU A 314 -12.70 -1.45 9.03
CA LEU A 314 -11.85 -0.80 10.01
C LEU A 314 -10.73 -1.77 10.37
N VAL A 315 -9.49 -1.26 10.37
CA VAL A 315 -8.25 -2.02 10.65
C VAL A 315 -7.53 -1.47 11.85
#